data_AF-A0A090F1T4-F1
#
_entry.id   AF-A0A090F1T4-F1
#
_cell.length_a   1.000
_cell.length_b   1.000
_cell.length_c   1.000
_cell.angle_alpha   90.00
_cell.angle_beta   90.00
_cell.angle_gamma   90.00
#
_symmetry.space_group_name_H-M   'P 1'
#
loop_
_entity.id
_entity.type
_entity.pdbx_description
1 polymer ?
#
loop_
_entity_poly.entity_id
_entity_poly.type
_entity_poly.pdbx_seq_one_letter_code
_entity_poly.pdbx_strand_id
1 'polypeptide(L)'
;MRERFEVEATDSGYRVLDPNGAVVATVERRPQAFELVRGRGGCVRLQWARTVIGKETVPRDFSATHGGYRAGRIMTVISGDQRGSWAWFVNGKDPDTGRTGSFSGREETKDQAVAKLEAVYTEFIADADK
;
A
#
# COMPACT_ATOMS: atom_id res chain seq x y z
N MET A 1 6.97 -14.08 -3.96
CA MET A 1 5.97 -13.09 -3.50
C MET A 1 6.50 -12.53 -2.19
N ARG A 2 6.46 -11.20 -1.95
CA ARG A 2 6.96 -10.63 -0.69
C ARG A 2 6.02 -11.01 0.46
N GLU A 3 6.57 -11.22 1.65
CA GLU A 3 5.77 -11.39 2.86
C GLU A 3 5.07 -10.09 3.22
N ARG A 4 3.84 -10.20 3.73
CA ARG A 4 2.99 -9.05 4.08
C ARG A 4 2.95 -8.86 5.58
N PHE A 5 3.47 -7.74 6.04
CA PHE A 5 3.47 -7.33 7.44
C PHE A 5 2.31 -6.37 7.70
N GLU A 6 1.76 -6.40 8.92
CA GLU A 6 0.79 -5.41 9.35
C GLU A 6 1.51 -4.33 10.17
N VAL A 7 1.18 -3.07 9.90
CA VAL A 7 1.72 -1.92 10.63
C VAL A 7 0.56 -1.14 11.20
N GLU A 8 0.47 -1.13 12.53
CA GLU A 8 -0.66 -0.55 13.27
C GLU A 8 -0.17 0.60 14.14
N ALA A 9 -0.97 1.67 14.21
CA ALA A 9 -0.71 2.76 15.15
C ALA A 9 -1.07 2.30 16.58
N THR A 10 -0.27 2.72 17.55
CA THR A 10 -0.49 2.51 18.98
C THR A 10 -0.44 3.86 19.71
N ASP A 11 -0.74 3.88 21.01
CA ASP A 11 -0.70 5.11 21.82
C ASP A 11 0.68 5.79 21.84
N SER A 12 1.75 5.05 21.57
CA SER A 12 3.13 5.53 21.66
C SER A 12 3.94 5.35 20.37
N GLY A 13 3.29 5.06 19.24
CA GLY A 13 3.97 4.90 17.96
C GLY A 13 3.32 3.87 17.05
N TYR A 14 4.11 2.91 16.57
CA TYR A 14 3.71 1.92 15.58
C TYR A 14 4.23 0.54 15.94
N ARG A 15 3.33 -0.44 15.85
CA ARG A 15 3.62 -1.86 16.02
C ARG A 15 3.70 -2.52 14.64
N VAL A 16 4.71 -3.36 14.45
CA VAL A 16 4.85 -4.21 13.25
C VAL A 16 4.53 -5.64 13.63
N LEU A 17 3.63 -6.27 12.87
CA LEU A 17 3.25 -7.67 13.02
C LEU A 17 3.70 -8.46 11.79
N ASP A 18 4.19 -9.67 12.02
CA ASP A 18 4.47 -10.62 10.95
C ASP A 18 3.16 -11.17 10.33
N PRO A 19 3.25 -11.97 9.24
CA PRO A 19 2.07 -12.59 8.63
C PRO A 19 1.25 -13.50 9.56
N ASN A 20 1.83 -13.96 10.68
CA ASN A 20 1.18 -14.80 11.69
C ASN A 20 0.57 -13.98 12.84
N GLY A 21 0.68 -12.64 12.81
CA GLY A 21 0.17 -11.73 13.83
C GLY A 21 1.11 -11.55 15.03
N ALA A 22 2.32 -12.11 15.00
CA ALA A 22 3.29 -11.92 16.07
C ALA A 22 3.92 -10.53 16.00
N VAL A 23 4.05 -9.86 17.15
CA VAL A 23 4.76 -8.57 17.24
C VAL A 23 6.22 -8.79 16.93
N VAL A 24 6.74 -8.15 15.88
CA VAL A 24 8.17 -8.22 15.53
C VAL A 24 8.93 -6.97 15.94
N ALA A 25 8.25 -5.84 16.10
CA ALA A 25 8.84 -4.60 16.59
C ALA A 25 7.76 -3.60 17.04
N THR A 26 8.17 -2.67 17.91
CA THR A 26 7.45 -1.42 18.17
C THR A 26 8.44 -0.28 17.96
N VAL A 27 8.05 0.74 17.22
CA VAL A 27 8.87 1.92 16.89
C VAL A 27 8.05 3.18 17.06
N GLU A 28 8.70 4.32 17.21
CA GLU A 28 8.00 5.58 17.49
C GLU A 28 7.35 6.17 16.23
N ARG A 29 7.99 6.01 15.07
CA ARG A 29 7.59 6.68 13.83
C ARG A 29 7.19 5.71 12.73
N ARG A 30 6.22 6.12 11.91
CA ARG A 30 5.71 5.29 10.80
C ARG A 30 6.78 4.95 9.75
N PRO A 31 7.61 5.90 9.27
CA PRO A 31 8.66 5.56 8.29
C PRO A 31 9.64 4.50 8.80
N GLN A 32 9.97 4.52 10.10
CA GLN A 32 10.83 3.50 10.73
C GLN A 32 10.19 2.11 10.69
N ALA A 33 8.86 2.01 10.90
CA ALA A 33 8.14 0.75 10.82
C ALA A 33 8.19 0.18 9.40
N PHE A 34 8.01 1.04 8.40
CA PHE A 34 8.07 0.69 6.99
C PHE A 34 9.49 0.32 6.53
N GLU A 35 10.50 1.02 7.03
CA GLU A 35 11.91 0.68 6.81
C GLU A 35 12.26 -0.69 7.39
N LEU A 36 11.76 -1.03 8.58
CA LEU A 36 11.96 -2.35 9.17
C LEU A 36 11.34 -3.46 8.32
N VAL A 37 10.11 -3.26 7.83
CA VAL A 37 9.44 -4.20 6.93
C VAL A 37 10.22 -4.36 5.62
N ARG A 38 10.70 -3.26 5.03
CA ARG A 38 11.57 -3.27 3.85
C ARG A 38 12.86 -4.04 4.12
N GLY A 39 13.52 -3.79 5.24
CA GLY A 39 14.78 -4.45 5.64
C GLY A 39 14.64 -5.97 5.80
N ARG A 40 13.42 -6.46 6.08
CA ARG A 40 13.07 -7.89 6.09
C ARG A 40 12.71 -8.47 4.72
N GLY A 41 12.79 -7.67 3.65
CA GLY A 41 12.38 -8.06 2.30
C GLY A 41 10.85 -8.15 2.10
N GLY A 42 10.07 -7.65 3.06
CA GLY A 42 8.62 -7.68 3.05
C GLY A 42 7.98 -6.45 2.39
N CYS A 43 6.66 -6.38 2.51
CA CYS A 43 5.87 -5.17 2.26
C CYS A 43 4.76 -5.02 3.31
N VAL A 44 4.27 -3.80 3.49
CA VAL A 44 3.14 -3.51 4.37
C VAL A 44 1.85 -3.89 3.66
N ARG A 45 1.02 -4.69 4.33
CA ARG A 45 -0.33 -5.03 3.89
C ARG A 45 -1.21 -3.79 3.92
N LEU A 46 -1.89 -3.52 2.81
CA LEU A 46 -2.85 -2.42 2.74
C LEU A 46 -4.27 -2.93 2.96
N GLN A 47 -5.13 -2.04 3.44
CA GLN A 47 -6.57 -2.28 3.51
C GLN A 47 -7.16 -1.96 2.14
N TRP A 48 -7.96 -2.88 1.60
CA TRP A 48 -8.53 -2.75 0.26
C TRP A 48 -10.06 -2.73 0.32
N ALA A 49 -10.65 -1.75 -0.34
CA ALA A 49 -12.09 -1.67 -0.55
C ALA A 49 -12.39 -1.39 -2.02
N ARG A 50 -13.60 -1.73 -2.47
CA ARG A 50 -14.03 -1.29 -3.80
C ARG A 50 -14.13 0.24 -3.82
N THR A 51 -13.70 0.84 -4.93
CA THR A 51 -13.78 2.29 -5.08
C THR A 51 -15.23 2.73 -5.23
N VAL A 52 -15.63 3.76 -4.47
CA VAL A 52 -16.96 4.38 -4.54
C VAL A 52 -16.81 5.77 -5.17
N ILE A 53 -17.57 6.04 -6.23
CA ILE A 53 -17.63 7.34 -6.92
C ILE A 53 -19.10 7.74 -6.99
N GLY A 54 -19.45 8.92 -6.47
CA GLY A 54 -20.84 9.39 -6.52
C GLY A 54 -21.85 8.47 -5.83
N LYS A 55 -21.45 7.78 -4.76
CA LYS A 55 -22.21 6.72 -4.04
C LYS A 55 -22.35 5.39 -4.80
N GLU A 56 -21.78 5.27 -6.00
CA GLU A 56 -21.79 4.03 -6.77
C GLU A 56 -20.46 3.30 -6.64
N THR A 57 -20.54 1.98 -6.45
CA THR A 57 -19.35 1.12 -6.42
C THR A 57 -18.90 0.81 -7.83
N VAL A 58 -17.66 1.16 -8.16
CA VAL A 58 -17.11 0.92 -9.49
C VAL A 58 -16.68 -0.55 -9.62
N PRO A 59 -17.15 -1.28 -10.64
CA PRO A 59 -16.70 -2.64 -10.89
C PRO A 59 -15.20 -2.71 -11.18
N ARG A 60 -14.52 -3.73 -10.61
CA ARG A 60 -13.10 -4.03 -10.89
C ARG A 60 -12.16 -2.86 -10.61
N ASP A 61 -12.48 -2.10 -9.57
CA ASP A 61 -11.73 -0.94 -9.12
C ASP A 61 -11.66 -0.94 -7.60
N PHE A 62 -10.46 -0.80 -7.05
CA PHE A 62 -10.22 -0.92 -5.63
C PHE A 62 -9.27 0.18 -5.16
N SER A 63 -9.62 0.81 -4.04
CA SER A 63 -8.77 1.79 -3.36
C SER A 63 -8.07 1.13 -2.18
N ALA A 64 -6.82 1.50 -1.99
CA ALA A 64 -5.98 1.03 -0.89
C ALA A 64 -5.82 2.13 0.17
N THR A 65 -5.88 1.75 1.44
CA THR A 65 -5.65 2.62 2.59
C THR A 65 -4.68 2.01 3.60
N HIS A 66 -4.00 2.87 4.36
CA HIS A 66 -3.20 2.51 5.53
C HIS A 66 -3.42 3.55 6.63
N GLY A 67 -3.77 3.11 7.84
CA GLY A 67 -4.04 4.02 8.96
C GLY A 67 -5.12 5.06 8.67
N GLY A 68 -6.11 4.74 7.83
CA GLY A 68 -7.16 5.68 7.39
C GLY A 68 -6.76 6.62 6.25
N TYR A 69 -5.50 6.62 5.81
CA TYR A 69 -5.01 7.45 4.72
C TYR A 69 -4.98 6.70 3.38
N ARG A 70 -5.20 7.43 2.28
CA ARG A 70 -5.18 6.85 0.93
C ARG A 70 -3.75 6.49 0.53
N ALA A 71 -3.52 5.21 0.27
CA ALA A 71 -2.24 4.70 -0.22
C ALA A 71 -2.21 4.62 -1.76
N GLY A 72 -3.33 4.26 -2.39
CA GLY A 72 -3.38 4.10 -3.83
C GLY A 72 -4.68 3.51 -4.37
N ARG A 73 -4.62 3.02 -5.61
CA ARG A 73 -5.76 2.42 -6.32
C ARG A 73 -5.27 1.39 -7.34
N ILE A 74 -6.06 0.35 -7.57
CA ILE A 74 -5.92 -0.56 -8.71
C ILE A 74 -7.22 -0.65 -9.49
N MET A 75 -7.12 -0.88 -10.79
CA MET A 75 -8.30 -1.04 -11.65
C MET A 75 -7.97 -1.87 -12.90
N THR A 76 -8.97 -2.60 -13.42
CA THR A 76 -8.80 -3.27 -14.71
C THR A 76 -8.74 -2.28 -15.86
N VAL A 77 -7.81 -2.49 -16.78
CA VAL A 77 -7.76 -1.79 -18.06
C VAL A 77 -8.89 -2.32 -18.95
N ILE A 78 -9.83 -1.44 -19.30
CA ILE A 78 -11.05 -1.80 -20.03
C ILE A 78 -10.94 -1.64 -21.56
N SER A 79 -9.91 -0.94 -22.04
CA SER A 79 -9.74 -0.55 -23.45
C SER A 79 -8.28 -0.58 -23.89
N GLY A 80 -8.05 -0.68 -25.21
CA GLY A 80 -6.73 -0.73 -25.83
C GLY A 80 -6.09 -2.12 -25.79
N ASP A 81 -4.85 -2.20 -26.29
CA ASP A 81 -4.13 -3.47 -26.48
C ASP A 81 -3.82 -4.21 -25.17
N GLN A 82 -3.89 -3.50 -24.04
CA GLN A 82 -3.64 -4.04 -22.70
C GLN A 82 -4.93 -4.36 -21.95
N ARG A 83 -6.07 -4.45 -22.63
CA ARG A 83 -7.36 -4.79 -22.03
C ARG A 83 -7.26 -6.11 -21.27
N GLY A 84 -7.77 -6.11 -20.03
CA GLY A 84 -7.74 -7.27 -19.14
C GLY A 84 -6.58 -7.25 -18.13
N SER A 85 -5.55 -6.43 -18.35
CA SER A 85 -4.52 -6.16 -17.35
C SER A 85 -5.03 -5.29 -16.19
N TRP A 86 -4.26 -5.20 -15.11
CA TRP A 86 -4.55 -4.41 -13.92
C TRP A 86 -3.57 -3.27 -13.78
N ALA A 87 -4.08 -2.04 -13.91
CA ALA A 87 -3.31 -0.84 -13.60
C ALA A 87 -3.28 -0.59 -12.10
N TRP A 88 -2.15 -0.12 -11.60
CA TRP A 88 -1.97 0.28 -10.21
C TRP A 88 -1.35 1.68 -10.12
N PHE A 89 -1.77 2.43 -9.10
CA PHE A 89 -1.38 3.81 -8.87
C PHE A 89 -1.14 4.03 -7.37
N VAL A 90 0.09 4.37 -7.00
CA VAL A 90 0.41 4.95 -5.70
C VAL A 90 0.26 6.46 -5.85
N ASN A 91 -0.81 6.99 -5.27
CA ASN A 91 -1.13 8.42 -5.26
C ASN A 91 -1.04 8.91 -3.82
N GLY A 92 0.13 8.69 -3.22
CA GLY A 92 0.35 8.89 -1.80
C GLY A 92 0.80 10.31 -1.53
N LYS A 93 0.03 11.03 -0.71
CA LYS A 93 0.60 12.06 0.15
C LYS A 93 0.90 11.37 1.46
N ASP A 94 2.16 11.36 1.88
CA ASP A 94 2.53 10.95 3.21
C ASP A 94 1.82 11.89 4.20
N PRO A 95 0.90 11.40 5.05
CA PRO A 95 0.23 12.23 6.04
C PRO A 95 1.17 12.81 7.10
N ASP A 96 2.30 12.16 7.39
CA ASP A 96 3.20 12.59 8.46
C ASP A 96 4.12 13.71 7.99
N THR A 97 4.65 13.59 6.76
CA THR A 97 5.63 14.54 6.21
C THR A 97 5.05 15.49 5.17
N GLY A 98 3.85 15.21 4.66
CA GLY A 98 3.27 15.91 3.53
C GLY A 98 3.91 15.59 2.17
N ARG A 99 4.92 14.71 2.13
CA ARG A 99 5.63 14.30 0.91
C ARG A 99 4.67 13.67 -0.08
N THR A 100 4.75 14.07 -1.35
CA THR A 100 3.92 13.50 -2.41
C THR A 100 4.74 12.58 -3.30
N GLY A 101 4.17 11.43 -3.67
CA GLY A 101 4.74 10.50 -4.64
C GLY A 101 3.65 10.03 -5.60
N SER A 102 4.02 9.94 -6.89
CA SER A 102 3.16 9.42 -7.95
C SER A 102 3.89 8.31 -8.67
N PHE A 103 3.50 7.07 -8.40
CA PHE A 103 4.07 5.89 -9.05
C PHE A 103 2.94 5.06 -9.65
N SER A 104 3.18 4.48 -10.82
CA SER A 104 2.16 3.68 -11.49
C SER A 104 2.77 2.59 -12.34
N GLY A 105 1.98 1.56 -12.61
CA GLY A 105 2.34 0.50 -13.52
C GLY A 105 1.15 -0.37 -13.87
N ARG A 106 1.41 -1.50 -14.51
CA ARG A 106 0.41 -2.47 -14.93
C ARG A 106 0.94 -3.87 -14.72
N GLU A 107 0.05 -4.77 -14.33
CA GLU A 107 0.34 -6.19 -14.14
C GLU A 107 -0.74 -7.03 -14.83
N GLU A 108 -0.46 -8.30 -15.10
CA GLU A 108 -1.41 -9.19 -15.77
C GLU A 108 -2.61 -9.53 -14.88
N THR A 109 -2.39 -9.60 -13.57
CA THR A 109 -3.40 -10.03 -12.59
C THR A 109 -3.63 -9.01 -11.48
N LYS A 110 -4.80 -9.10 -10.83
CA LYS A 110 -5.16 -8.29 -9.67
C LYS A 110 -4.13 -8.45 -8.54
N ASP A 111 -3.74 -9.68 -8.25
CA ASP A 111 -2.90 -9.98 -7.10
C ASP A 111 -1.46 -9.49 -7.30
N GLN A 112 -0.95 -9.53 -8.53
CA GLN A 112 0.32 -8.88 -8.88
C GLN A 112 0.22 -7.36 -8.71
N ALA A 113 -0.87 -6.73 -9.17
CA ALA A 113 -1.07 -5.29 -9.03
C ALA A 113 -1.18 -4.86 -7.55
N VAL A 114 -1.86 -5.64 -6.72
CA VAL A 114 -1.89 -5.45 -5.25
C VAL A 114 -0.47 -5.55 -4.68
N ALA A 115 0.24 -6.65 -4.96
CA ALA A 115 1.57 -6.88 -4.41
C ALA A 115 2.57 -5.81 -4.84
N LYS A 116 2.49 -5.33 -6.10
CA LYS A 116 3.35 -4.28 -6.62
C LYS A 116 3.05 -2.95 -5.94
N LEU A 117 1.78 -2.59 -5.78
CA LEU A 117 1.37 -1.36 -5.12
C LEU A 117 1.81 -1.35 -3.65
N GLU A 118 1.59 -2.45 -2.92
CA GLU A 118 2.02 -2.59 -1.52
C GLU A 118 3.54 -2.45 -1.38
N ALA A 119 4.31 -3.07 -2.27
CA ALA A 119 5.77 -2.95 -2.27
C ALA A 119 6.21 -1.50 -2.54
N VAL A 120 5.69 -0.85 -3.58
CA VAL A 120 6.08 0.53 -3.94
C VAL A 120 5.66 1.53 -2.85
N TYR A 121 4.46 1.37 -2.27
CA TYR A 121 4.04 2.18 -1.14
C TYR A 121 4.93 1.97 0.09
N THR A 122 5.40 0.73 0.31
CA THR A 122 6.32 0.44 1.42
C THR A 122 7.63 1.21 1.27
N GLU A 123 8.25 1.14 0.08
CA GLU A 123 9.47 1.89 -0.24
C GLU A 123 9.25 3.41 -0.09
N PHE A 124 8.13 3.91 -0.60
CA PHE A 124 7.80 5.34 -0.54
C PHE A 124 7.67 5.87 0.89
N ILE A 125 7.04 5.15 1.82
CA ILE A 125 6.95 5.62 3.20
C ILE A 125 8.27 5.39 3.95
N ALA A 126 8.98 4.28 3.68
CA ALA A 126 10.28 3.99 4.31
C ALA A 126 11.34 5.07 3.99
N ASP A 127 11.29 5.68 2.81
CA ASP A 127 12.23 6.74 2.42
C ASP A 127 11.79 8.14 2.86
N ALA A 128 10.70 8.31 3.60
CA ALA A 128 10.20 9.63 3.99
C ALA A 128 11.10 10.39 4.99
N ASP A 129 11.97 9.69 5.71
CA ASP A 129 12.93 10.24 6.68
C ASP A 129 14.29 10.65 6.08
N LYS A 130 14.48 10.48 4.77
CA LYS A 130 15.69 10.91 4.04
C LYS A 130 15.47 12.26 3.37
#